data_AF-A3ZLI9-F1
#
_entry.id   AF-A3ZLI9-F1
#
_cell.length_a   1.000
_cell.length_b   1.000
_cell.length_c   1.000
_cell.angle_alpha   90.00
_cell.angle_beta   90.00
_cell.angle_gamma   90.00
#
_symmetry.space_group_name_H-M   'P 1'
#
loop_
_entity.id
_entity.type
_entity.pdbx_description
1 polymer ?
#
loop_
_entity_poly.entity_id
_entity_poly.type
_entity_poly.pdbx_seq_one_letter_code
_entity_poly.pdbx_strand_id
1 'polypeptide(L)'
;MSYRPQRQLLNSLTIWLSCCALVGCSHQPRSNIERTDISATVTNGGSPLTGALIDLSNPENGEAYGGTLDGEGRVSLLGVAIGNYTITVQPPAGDPLPEAPSRVPVDVLQIPRQFRAPHQTPLHATVSDENSTFTFDLQDFEISKKQ
;
A
#
# COMPACT_ATOMS: atom_id res chain seq x y z
N MET A 1 12.33 72.37 -55.32
CA MET A 1 12.32 71.54 -54.10
C MET A 1 10.87 71.33 -53.69
N SER A 2 10.30 70.16 -53.98
CA SER A 2 8.87 69.91 -53.85
C SER A 2 8.56 69.10 -52.60
N TYR A 3 7.71 69.66 -51.73
CA TYR A 3 7.13 69.01 -50.56
C TYR A 3 6.21 67.87 -51.02
N ARG A 4 6.36 66.65 -50.50
CA ARG A 4 5.39 65.56 -50.72
C ARG A 4 4.66 65.22 -49.41
N PRO A 5 3.31 65.14 -49.43
CA PRO A 5 2.51 64.93 -48.24
C PRO A 5 2.30 63.44 -47.88
N GLN A 6 2.32 63.21 -46.58
CA GLN A 6 1.47 62.33 -45.77
C GLN A 6 0.59 61.30 -46.51
N ARG A 7 0.90 60.01 -46.32
CA ARG A 7 -0.07 58.91 -46.42
C ARG A 7 0.09 57.97 -45.24
N GLN A 8 -0.88 58.05 -44.34
CA GLN A 8 -1.12 57.09 -43.28
C GLN A 8 -1.57 55.78 -43.91
N LEU A 9 -0.86 54.69 -43.64
CA LEU A 9 -1.42 53.35 -43.71
C LEU A 9 -0.89 52.54 -42.53
N LEU A 10 -1.83 52.19 -41.66
CA LEU A 10 -1.92 50.97 -40.86
C LEU A 10 -0.62 50.19 -40.67
N ASN A 11 -0.13 50.12 -39.44
CA ASN A 11 0.27 48.84 -38.87
C ASN A 11 0.30 48.90 -37.34
N SER A 12 -0.86 48.58 -36.79
CA SER A 12 -1.02 47.93 -35.49
C SER A 12 -0.12 46.70 -35.40
N LEU A 13 0.85 46.67 -34.48
CA LEU A 13 1.39 45.40 -33.98
C LEU A 13 1.96 45.57 -32.55
N THR A 14 1.04 45.47 -31.60
CA THR A 14 1.16 44.65 -30.37
C THR A 14 2.45 44.73 -29.54
N ILE A 15 2.40 45.61 -28.53
CA ILE A 15 2.43 45.27 -27.09
C ILE A 15 3.21 43.97 -26.78
N TRP A 16 4.53 44.12 -26.66
CA TRP A 16 5.46 43.08 -26.22
C TRP A 16 5.81 43.31 -24.75
N LEU A 17 4.85 43.04 -23.86
CA LEU A 17 5.07 43.06 -22.42
C LEU A 17 4.07 42.12 -21.74
N SER A 18 4.31 40.82 -21.81
CA SER A 18 3.48 39.85 -21.07
C SER A 18 4.25 38.59 -20.68
N CYS A 19 4.29 38.39 -19.37
CA CYS A 19 4.29 37.11 -18.65
C CYS A 19 5.59 36.30 -18.52
N CYS A 20 6.45 36.70 -17.57
CA CYS A 20 7.26 35.77 -16.79
C CYS A 20 6.39 35.05 -15.73
N ALA A 21 5.55 34.11 -16.14
CA ALA A 21 4.86 33.22 -15.22
C ALA A 21 4.95 31.78 -15.74
N LEU A 22 5.73 30.97 -15.02
CA LEU A 22 5.42 29.60 -14.56
C LEU A 22 6.74 28.86 -14.30
N VAL A 23 7.32 29.12 -13.13
CA VAL A 23 8.18 28.12 -12.47
C VAL A 23 7.26 26.98 -12.04
N GLY A 24 6.97 26.07 -12.98
CA GLY A 24 6.34 24.80 -12.70
C GLY A 24 7.41 23.72 -12.74
N CYS A 25 8.14 23.53 -11.64
CA CYS A 25 8.78 22.23 -11.41
C CYS A 25 7.64 21.23 -11.21
N SER A 26 7.16 20.63 -12.29
CA SER A 26 6.23 19.49 -12.23
C SER A 26 6.98 18.27 -11.72
N HIS A 27 7.30 18.26 -10.43
CA HIS A 27 7.78 17.08 -9.73
C HIS A 27 6.56 16.25 -9.35
N GLN A 28 6.00 15.52 -10.32
CA GLN A 28 5.05 14.44 -10.04
C GLN A 28 5.84 13.13 -10.11
N PRO A 29 6.26 12.53 -8.98
CA PRO A 29 6.62 11.13 -8.99
C PRO A 29 5.29 10.35 -9.01
N ARG A 30 4.65 10.26 -10.18
CA ARG A 30 3.72 9.16 -10.40
C ARG A 30 4.61 7.93 -10.57
N SER A 31 4.72 7.10 -9.53
CA SER A 31 5.07 5.70 -9.80
C SER A 31 3.97 5.21 -10.77
N ASN A 32 4.35 4.91 -12.01
CA ASN A 32 3.47 4.37 -13.04
C ASN A 32 3.19 2.89 -12.76
N ILE A 33 2.90 2.59 -11.50
CA ILE A 33 2.60 1.26 -11.01
C ILE A 33 1.09 1.20 -10.94
N GLU A 34 0.54 0.25 -11.69
CA GLU A 34 -0.88 -0.06 -11.70
C GLU A 34 -1.32 -0.54 -10.31
N ARG A 35 -2.58 -0.24 -9.96
CA ARG A 35 -3.11 -0.46 -8.61
C ARG A 35 -4.46 -1.13 -8.69
N THR A 36 -4.74 -1.99 -7.71
CA THR A 36 -6.00 -2.71 -7.57
C THR A 36 -6.42 -2.77 -6.11
N ASP A 37 -7.71 -2.95 -5.87
CA ASP A 37 -8.24 -3.19 -4.53
C ASP A 37 -8.20 -4.70 -4.26
N ILE A 38 -7.74 -5.10 -3.08
CA ILE A 38 -7.66 -6.51 -2.71
C ILE A 38 -8.49 -6.83 -1.47
N SER A 39 -8.85 -8.10 -1.34
CA SER A 39 -9.37 -8.68 -0.10
C SER A 39 -8.52 -9.86 0.33
N ALA A 40 -8.21 -9.94 1.62
CA ALA A 40 -7.47 -11.06 2.20
C ALA A 40 -8.24 -11.66 3.37
N THR A 41 -8.29 -12.99 3.45
CA THR A 41 -8.82 -13.75 4.59
C THR A 41 -7.68 -14.54 5.23
N VAL A 42 -7.55 -14.47 6.56
CA VAL A 42 -6.52 -15.21 7.30
C VAL A 42 -7.13 -16.02 8.44
N THR A 43 -6.82 -17.32 8.45
CA THR A 43 -7.26 -18.29 9.46
C THR A 43 -6.07 -19.04 10.07
N ASN A 44 -6.31 -19.68 11.22
CA ASN A 44 -5.40 -20.65 11.83
C ASN A 44 -6.20 -21.93 12.12
N GLY A 45 -6.05 -22.95 11.26
CA GLY A 45 -6.80 -24.20 11.34
C GLY A 45 -8.29 -23.98 11.14
N GLY A 46 -8.66 -23.14 10.18
CA GLY A 46 -10.04 -22.73 9.89
C GLY A 46 -10.63 -21.70 10.85
N SER A 47 -9.95 -21.35 11.95
CA SER A 47 -10.42 -20.31 12.88
C SER A 47 -10.00 -18.92 12.43
N PRO A 48 -10.90 -17.93 12.33
CA PRO A 48 -10.56 -16.58 11.88
C PRO A 48 -9.63 -15.87 12.87
N LEU A 49 -8.63 -15.16 12.36
CA LEU A 49 -7.67 -14.39 13.17
C LEU A 49 -8.18 -12.98 13.49
N THR A 50 -9.37 -12.88 14.08
CA THR A 50 -10.02 -11.59 14.37
C THR A 50 -9.14 -10.66 15.21
N GLY A 51 -9.04 -9.40 14.76
CA GLY A 51 -8.27 -8.35 15.42
C GLY A 51 -6.76 -8.41 15.17
N ALA A 52 -6.24 -9.45 14.50
CA ALA A 52 -4.84 -9.48 14.10
C ALA A 52 -4.55 -8.40 13.06
N LEU A 53 -3.30 -7.94 13.03
CA LEU A 53 -2.82 -6.99 12.02
C LEU A 53 -2.12 -7.78 10.92
N ILE A 54 -2.51 -7.54 9.67
CA ILE A 54 -1.79 -8.04 8.50
C ILE A 54 -0.95 -6.91 7.89
N ASP A 55 0.25 -7.24 7.45
CA ASP A 55 1.17 -6.34 6.75
C ASP A 55 1.70 -7.02 5.50
N LEU A 56 1.54 -6.36 4.35
CA LEU A 56 2.02 -6.75 3.04
C LEU A 56 3.15 -5.80 2.67
N SER A 57 4.38 -6.31 2.60
CA SER A 57 5.56 -5.55 2.20
C SER A 57 6.04 -5.99 0.82
N ASN A 58 6.17 -5.06 -0.11
CA ASN A 58 6.79 -5.30 -1.42
C ASN A 58 8.25 -4.80 -1.37
N PRO A 59 9.25 -5.71 -1.35
CA PRO A 59 10.65 -5.32 -1.27
C PRO A 59 11.20 -4.71 -2.57
N GLU A 60 10.52 -4.89 -3.71
CA GLU A 60 10.98 -4.41 -5.02
C GLU A 60 10.71 -2.91 -5.19
N ASN A 61 9.56 -2.43 -4.71
CA ASN A 61 9.16 -1.02 -4.81
C ASN A 61 9.17 -0.28 -3.45
N GLY A 62 9.31 -1.01 -2.34
CA GLY A 62 9.33 -0.46 -0.98
C GLY A 62 7.95 -0.04 -0.44
N GLU A 63 6.86 -0.33 -1.13
CA GLU A 63 5.51 -0.04 -0.68
C GLU A 63 5.03 -1.10 0.33
N ALA A 64 4.24 -0.67 1.31
CA ALA A 64 3.65 -1.53 2.31
C ALA A 64 2.17 -1.18 2.54
N TYR A 65 1.36 -2.20 2.77
CA TYR A 65 -0.08 -2.10 2.98
C TYR A 65 -0.48 -2.99 4.14
N GLY A 66 -1.42 -2.55 4.97
CA GLY A 66 -1.83 -3.34 6.11
C GLY A 66 -3.14 -2.89 6.72
N GLY A 67 -3.71 -3.75 7.55
CA GLY A 67 -4.99 -3.50 8.18
C GLY A 67 -5.34 -4.56 9.22
N THR A 68 -6.34 -4.25 10.04
CA THR A 68 -6.84 -5.16 11.07
C THR A 68 -7.86 -6.11 10.47
N LEU A 69 -7.73 -7.40 10.77
CA LEU A 69 -8.69 -8.42 10.38
C LEU A 69 -9.99 -8.28 11.18
N ASP A 70 -11.12 -8.36 10.50
CA ASP A 70 -12.44 -8.26 11.11
C ASP A 70 -12.89 -9.57 11.82
N GLY A 71 -14.17 -9.63 12.22
CA GLY A 71 -14.78 -10.78 12.88
C GLY A 71 -14.75 -12.09 12.06
N GLU A 72 -14.52 -12.00 10.76
CA GLU A 72 -14.45 -13.12 9.83
C GLU A 72 -13.00 -13.42 9.42
N GLY A 73 -12.03 -12.71 10.01
CA GLY A 73 -10.62 -12.83 9.65
C GLY A 73 -10.30 -12.16 8.32
N ARG A 74 -11.09 -11.19 7.88
CA ARG A 74 -10.96 -10.51 6.58
C ARG A 74 -10.43 -9.10 6.69
N VAL A 75 -9.76 -8.64 5.64
CA VAL A 75 -9.40 -7.24 5.43
C VAL A 75 -9.61 -6.87 3.96
N SER A 76 -9.97 -5.63 3.70
CA SER A 76 -9.97 -5.04 2.36
C SER A 76 -8.96 -3.90 2.32
N LEU A 77 -8.06 -3.93 1.34
CA LEU A 77 -7.00 -2.94 1.16
C LEU A 77 -7.19 -2.28 -0.22
N LEU A 78 -7.24 -0.95 -0.23
CA LEU A 78 -7.53 -0.18 -1.44
C LEU A 78 -6.24 0.33 -2.09
N GLY A 79 -6.21 0.37 -3.43
CA GLY A 79 -5.12 0.96 -4.20
C GLY A 79 -3.76 0.29 -3.96
N VAL A 80 -3.75 -1.03 -3.78
CA VAL A 80 -2.54 -1.83 -3.63
C VAL A 80 -1.84 -1.92 -4.98
N ALA A 81 -0.56 -1.57 -5.02
CA ALA A 81 0.25 -1.70 -6.23
C ALA A 81 0.35 -3.17 -6.67
N ILE A 82 0.21 -3.42 -7.97
CA ILE A 82 0.48 -4.73 -8.56
C ILE A 82 1.94 -5.11 -8.28
N GLY A 83 2.18 -6.36 -7.86
CA GLY A 83 3.50 -6.85 -7.51
C GLY A 83 3.52 -8.03 -6.55
N ASN A 84 4.72 -8.40 -6.11
CA ASN A 84 4.97 -9.51 -5.19
C ASN A 84 5.15 -9.01 -3.76
N TYR A 85 4.42 -9.60 -2.83
CA TYR A 85 4.40 -9.18 -1.43
C TYR A 85 4.84 -10.32 -0.51
N THR A 86 5.56 -9.94 0.54
CA THR A 86 5.79 -10.75 1.73
C THR A 86 4.78 -10.35 2.78
N ILE A 87 4.08 -11.34 3.36
CA ILE A 87 3.00 -11.08 4.31
C ILE A 87 3.43 -11.46 5.72
N THR A 88 3.20 -10.56 6.68
CA THR A 88 3.27 -10.86 8.10
C THR A 88 1.94 -10.67 8.78
N VAL A 89 1.71 -11.45 9.84
CA VAL A 89 0.52 -11.40 10.68
C VAL A 89 0.94 -11.21 12.12
N GLN A 90 0.50 -10.14 12.73
CA GLN A 90 0.81 -9.79 14.12
C GLN A 90 -0.41 -9.97 15.00
N PRO A 91 -0.24 -10.42 16.26
CA PRO A 91 -1.35 -10.46 17.20
C PRO A 91 -1.93 -9.04 17.39
N PRO A 92 -3.20 -8.94 17.79
CA PRO A 92 -3.81 -7.66 18.14
C PRO A 92 -2.92 -6.91 19.12
N ALA A 93 -2.84 -5.58 18.96
CA ALA A 93 -2.20 -4.75 19.97
C ALA A 93 -2.93 -4.97 21.31
N GLY A 94 -2.21 -5.45 22.32
CA GLY A 94 -2.80 -5.60 23.64
C GLY A 94 -3.20 -4.23 24.20
N ASP A 95 -4.28 -4.19 24.98
CA ASP A 95 -4.65 -2.97 25.71
C ASP A 95 -3.45 -2.48 26.53
N PRO A 96 -3.15 -1.16 26.55
CA PRO A 96 -2.20 -0.61 27.49
C PRO A 96 -2.76 -0.77 28.91
N LEU A 97 -2.52 -1.93 29.53
CA LEU A 97 -2.90 -2.19 30.93
C LEU A 97 -2.17 -1.20 31.84
N PRO A 98 -2.78 -0.64 32.89
CA PRO A 98 -2.01 0.08 33.92
C PRO A 98 -0.89 -0.84 34.45
N GLU A 99 0.31 -0.28 34.64
CA GLU A 99 1.56 -1.01 34.95
C GLU A 99 1.38 -2.03 36.09
N ALA A 100 1.12 -3.29 35.74
CA ALA A 100 1.16 -4.44 36.64
C ALA A 100 2.26 -5.40 36.13
N PRO A 101 3.02 -6.06 37.01
CA PRO A 101 4.18 -6.83 36.60
C PRO A 101 3.72 -8.18 36.04
N SER A 102 3.32 -8.20 34.77
CA SER A 102 3.31 -9.33 33.83
C SER A 102 2.35 -9.02 32.69
N ARG A 103 2.74 -8.13 31.76
CA ARG A 103 2.09 -8.09 30.44
C ARG A 103 2.66 -9.25 29.63
N VAL A 104 2.13 -10.45 29.79
CA VAL A 104 2.25 -11.45 28.72
C VAL A 104 1.40 -10.90 27.58
N PRO A 105 1.96 -10.60 26.39
CA PRO A 105 1.14 -10.29 25.24
C PRO A 105 0.18 -11.45 25.06
N VAL A 106 -1.13 -11.20 25.18
CA VAL A 106 -2.11 -12.26 25.06
C VAL A 106 -2.18 -12.61 23.58
N ASP A 107 -1.30 -13.52 23.17
CA ASP A 107 -1.37 -14.20 21.89
C ASP A 107 -2.52 -15.22 21.92
N VAL A 108 -3.74 -14.72 22.12
CA VAL A 108 -4.98 -15.51 22.16
C VAL A 108 -5.13 -16.29 20.85
N LEU A 109 -4.62 -15.71 19.77
CA LEU A 109 -4.74 -16.21 18.40
C LEU A 109 -3.71 -17.31 18.05
N GLN A 110 -2.76 -17.58 18.94
CA GLN A 110 -1.73 -18.60 18.78
C GLN A 110 -0.99 -18.51 17.44
N ILE A 111 -0.67 -17.29 17.00
CA ILE A 111 -0.05 -17.07 15.68
C ILE A 111 1.41 -17.54 15.73
N PRO A 112 1.89 -18.53 14.97
CA PRO A 112 3.28 -18.96 15.08
C PRO A 112 4.28 -17.84 14.76
N ARG A 113 5.41 -17.79 15.48
CA ARG A 113 6.36 -16.66 15.38
C ARG A 113 6.90 -16.43 13.97
N GLN A 114 7.02 -17.48 13.17
CA GLN A 114 7.55 -17.38 11.82
C GLN A 114 6.68 -16.50 10.91
N PHE A 115 5.36 -16.46 11.12
CA PHE A 115 4.46 -15.58 10.37
C PHE A 115 4.53 -14.10 10.79
N ARG A 116 5.21 -13.80 11.90
CA ARG A 116 5.29 -12.44 12.45
C ARG A 116 6.50 -11.66 11.96
N ALA A 117 7.46 -12.34 11.33
CA ALA A 117 8.74 -11.78 10.95
C ALA A 117 8.92 -11.85 9.42
N PRO A 118 9.21 -10.72 8.73
CA PRO A 118 9.30 -10.69 7.26
C PRO A 118 10.32 -11.67 6.67
N HIS A 119 11.41 -11.97 7.39
CA HIS A 119 12.46 -12.88 6.91
C HIS A 119 12.20 -14.36 7.25
N GLN A 120 11.12 -14.66 7.96
CA GLN A 120 10.80 -16.03 8.42
C GLN A 120 9.45 -16.52 7.90
N THR A 121 8.58 -15.59 7.51
CA THR A 121 7.24 -15.90 7.04
C THR A 121 7.30 -16.63 5.70
N PRO A 122 6.58 -17.75 5.53
CA PRO A 122 6.41 -18.39 4.24
C PRO A 122 5.26 -17.77 3.43
N LEU A 123 4.56 -16.76 3.97
CA LEU A 123 3.40 -16.17 3.31
C LEU A 123 3.86 -15.18 2.24
N HIS A 124 3.54 -15.53 1.00
CA HIS A 124 3.78 -14.71 -0.18
C HIS A 124 2.52 -14.60 -1.02
N ALA A 125 2.31 -13.44 -1.63
CA ALA A 125 1.19 -13.21 -2.53
C ALA A 125 1.65 -12.39 -3.74
N THR A 126 1.08 -12.71 -4.89
CA THR A 126 1.22 -11.91 -6.11
C THR A 126 -0.10 -11.21 -6.37
N VAL A 127 -0.09 -9.88 -6.25
CA VAL A 127 -1.23 -9.02 -6.55
C VAL A 127 -1.18 -8.66 -8.02
N SER A 128 -2.26 -8.96 -8.75
CA SER A 128 -2.47 -8.56 -10.15
C SER A 128 -3.92 -8.10 -10.35
N ASP A 129 -4.23 -7.61 -11.55
CA ASP A 129 -5.59 -7.22 -11.96
C ASP A 129 -6.55 -8.42 -11.98
N GLU A 130 -6.06 -9.61 -12.32
CA GLU A 130 -6.85 -10.85 -12.27
C GLU A 130 -6.87 -11.54 -10.90
N ASN A 131 -5.94 -11.20 -10.00
CA ASN A 131 -5.80 -11.83 -8.69
C ASN A 131 -5.77 -10.81 -7.55
N SER A 132 -6.96 -10.54 -7.01
CA SER A 132 -7.18 -9.57 -5.95
C SER A 132 -7.78 -10.16 -4.67
N THR A 133 -7.99 -11.47 -4.61
CA THR A 133 -8.56 -12.14 -3.42
C THR A 133 -7.64 -13.25 -2.94
N PHE A 134 -7.23 -13.18 -1.68
CA PHE A 134 -6.29 -14.12 -1.08
C PHE A 134 -6.87 -14.78 0.16
N THR A 135 -6.57 -16.06 0.35
CA THR A 135 -6.93 -16.81 1.55
C THR A 135 -5.68 -17.51 2.06
N PHE A 136 -5.37 -17.33 3.34
CA PHE A 136 -4.24 -17.96 4.00
C PHE A 136 -4.71 -18.70 5.25
N ASP A 137 -4.45 -20.01 5.32
CA ASP A 137 -4.51 -20.74 6.59
C ASP A 137 -3.09 -20.98 7.09
N LEU A 138 -2.78 -20.49 8.29
CA LEU A 138 -1.44 -20.64 8.87
C LEU A 138 -1.04 -22.11 9.05
N GLN A 139 -1.99 -23.03 9.27
CA GLN A 139 -1.66 -24.45 9.49
C GLN A 139 -1.22 -25.17 8.22
N ASP A 140 -1.66 -24.73 7.05
CA ASP A 140 -1.26 -25.33 5.78
C ASP A 140 0.27 -25.25 5.59
N PHE A 141 0.91 -24.20 6.12
CA PHE A 141 2.35 -23.97 6.04
C PHE A 141 3.15 -24.62 7.17
N GLU A 142 2.52 -24.94 8.30
CA GLU A 142 3.16 -25.65 9.43
C GLU A 142 3.31 -27.15 9.12
N ILE A 143 2.36 -27.75 8.41
CA ILE A 143 2.36 -29.18 8.08
C ILE A 143 3.50 -29.53 7.10
N SER A 144 3.87 -28.61 6.22
CA SER A 144 4.91 -28.83 5.21
C SER A 144 6.32 -29.06 5.78
N LYS A 145 6.59 -28.77 7.06
CA LYS A 145 7.91 -28.97 7.69
C LYS A 145 8.07 -30.31 8.44
N LYS A 146 7.05 -31.18 8.44
CA LYS A 146 7.07 -32.46 9.16
C LYS A 146 7.41 -33.69 8.31
N GLN A 147 7.94 -33.51 7.10
CA GLN A 147 8.27 -34.62 6.20
C GLN A 147 9.73 -34.61 5.74
#